data_AF-A0A661K2B6-F1
#
_entry.id   AF-A0A661K2B6-F1
#
_cell.length_a   1.000
_cell.length_b   1.000
_cell.length_c   1.000
_cell.angle_alpha   90.00
_cell.angle_beta   90.00
_cell.angle_gamma   90.00
#
_symmetry.space_group_name_H-M   'P 1'
#
loop_
_entity.id
_entity.type
_entity.pdbx_description
1 polymer ?
#
loop_
_entity_poly.entity_id
_entity_poly.type
_entity_poly.pdbx_seq_one_letter_code
_entity_poly.pdbx_strand_id
1 'polypeptide(L)'
;MSSCPGFQGRKPTPASFQGVNYSWLCHPDERKSCGACCGLYNYLDHSREALEGLLEARTLLFQRYPLTPEGLAAYKEEARGLHHSPPLCNEIARCEFLGFVDDERRRVGCLLHPALHGEDLRELSPYGRDLCAEHLCPSHQYLTEGERRLVAAVLDDWYLYGLVITDLDLVRESLKLVADRVGCMPSPEDLRRGAFKRALAEFFSLKEHWPFRDRRPRLGKYWFSRGEYRLDHPFDDPWDRLLCSLETDPSQWGQAMGFLQRRIERVVGAYLGEDDGLRPLG
;
A
#
# COMPACT_ATOMS: atom_id res chain seq x y z
N MET A 1 -15.22 -23.86 -30.53
CA MET A 1 -13.79 -23.48 -30.47
C MET A 1 -13.64 -22.23 -31.31
N SER A 2 -13.84 -21.06 -30.69
CA SER A 2 -13.73 -19.78 -31.37
C SER A 2 -12.87 -18.88 -30.49
N SER A 3 -11.69 -18.60 -31.02
CA SER A 3 -10.60 -17.83 -30.44
C SER A 3 -10.99 -16.37 -30.19
N CYS A 4 -10.78 -15.90 -28.97
CA CYS A 4 -10.82 -14.49 -28.58
C CYS A 4 -9.78 -13.69 -29.39
N PRO A 5 -10.09 -12.46 -29.85
CA PRO A 5 -9.08 -11.60 -30.46
C PRO A 5 -8.12 -11.10 -29.38
N GLY A 6 -6.83 -11.36 -29.60
CA GLY A 6 -5.75 -10.96 -28.71
C GLY A 6 -5.64 -9.45 -28.56
N PHE A 7 -5.49 -9.02 -27.30
CA PHE A 7 -5.03 -7.71 -26.88
C PHE A 7 -3.72 -7.37 -27.61
N GLN A 8 -3.78 -6.54 -28.66
CA GLN A 8 -2.58 -5.92 -29.21
C GLN A 8 -2.21 -4.75 -28.28
N GLY A 9 -1.59 -5.08 -27.16
CA GLY A 9 -0.95 -4.11 -26.28
C GLY A 9 0.09 -3.34 -27.07
N ARG A 10 -0.20 -2.08 -27.40
CA ARG A 10 0.85 -1.12 -27.73
C ARG A 10 1.71 -1.00 -26.48
N LYS A 11 2.92 -1.55 -26.53
CA LYS A 11 3.94 -1.28 -25.52
C LYS A 11 4.07 0.24 -25.41
N PRO A 12 3.79 0.86 -24.24
CA PRO A 12 4.12 2.26 -24.07
C PRO A 12 5.64 2.38 -24.23
N THR A 13 6.06 3.13 -25.25
CA THR A 13 7.45 3.57 -25.35
C THR A 13 7.77 4.39 -24.10
N PRO A 14 8.93 4.21 -23.45
CA PRO A 14 9.35 5.07 -22.36
C PRO A 14 9.63 6.45 -22.97
N ALA A 15 8.60 7.28 -23.02
CA ALA A 15 8.73 8.68 -23.39
C ALA A 15 9.64 9.31 -22.34
N SER A 16 10.67 9.98 -22.81
CA SER A 16 11.57 10.84 -22.06
C SER A 16 10.79 11.63 -21.00
N PHE A 17 10.98 11.25 -19.74
CA PHE A 17 10.31 11.82 -18.58
C PHE A 17 10.78 13.26 -18.35
N GLN A 18 10.06 14.23 -18.91
CA GLN A 18 10.18 15.64 -18.56
C GLN A 18 8.77 16.22 -18.35
N GLY A 19 8.50 16.72 -17.15
CA GLY A 19 7.49 17.76 -16.96
C GLY A 19 6.16 17.44 -16.26
N VAL A 20 5.99 16.27 -15.63
CA VAL A 20 4.81 16.03 -14.76
C VAL A 20 5.32 15.53 -13.41
N ASN A 21 4.94 16.24 -12.33
CA ASN A 21 5.33 15.92 -10.96
C ASN A 21 4.57 14.66 -10.51
N TYR A 22 4.97 13.51 -11.05
CA TYR A 22 4.42 12.23 -10.64
C TYR A 22 4.77 12.04 -9.15
N SER A 23 3.74 11.81 -8.34
CA SER A 23 3.89 11.25 -7.00
C SER A 23 4.59 9.90 -7.15
N TRP A 24 5.93 9.93 -7.08
CA TRP A 24 6.78 8.75 -7.23
C TRP A 24 6.40 7.66 -6.22
N LEU A 25 5.77 8.01 -5.08
CA LEU A 25 5.24 7.02 -4.15
C LEU A 25 4.05 6.22 -4.70
N CYS A 26 3.18 6.82 -5.53
CA CYS A 26 2.04 6.09 -6.06
C CYS A 26 2.48 5.06 -7.10
N HIS A 27 3.50 5.35 -7.91
CA HIS A 27 4.07 4.44 -8.91
C HIS A 27 5.61 4.50 -8.85
N PRO A 28 6.25 3.83 -7.86
CA PRO A 28 7.69 3.95 -7.66
C PRO A 28 8.52 3.25 -8.74
N ASP A 29 7.96 2.22 -9.38
CA ASP A 29 8.56 1.45 -10.46
C ASP A 29 7.50 0.67 -11.27
N GLU A 30 7.96 -0.23 -12.15
CA GLU A 30 7.11 -1.05 -13.02
C GLU A 30 6.49 -2.28 -12.32
N ARG A 31 6.92 -2.60 -11.09
CA ARG A 31 6.53 -3.82 -10.38
C ARG A 31 5.44 -3.61 -9.35
N LYS A 32 5.23 -2.37 -8.90
CA LYS A 32 4.26 -2.07 -7.84
C LYS A 32 3.77 -0.63 -7.90
N SER A 33 2.69 -0.38 -7.16
CA SER A 33 2.08 0.92 -6.98
C SER A 33 1.22 0.93 -5.73
N CYS A 34 0.70 2.10 -5.35
CA CYS A 34 -0.16 2.27 -4.18
C CYS A 34 -1.52 2.87 -4.59
N GLY A 35 -2.62 2.31 -4.06
CA GLY A 35 -3.98 2.80 -4.26
C GLY A 35 -4.64 3.37 -3.00
N ALA A 36 -3.89 3.58 -1.91
CA ALA A 36 -4.43 3.93 -0.59
C ALA A 36 -5.28 5.22 -0.60
N CYS A 37 -4.76 6.29 -1.21
CA CYS A 37 -5.46 7.58 -1.31
C CYS A 37 -6.71 7.51 -2.22
N CYS A 38 -6.83 6.49 -3.06
CA CYS A 38 -8.01 6.19 -3.85
C CYS A 38 -9.01 5.29 -3.10
N GLY A 39 -8.78 5.04 -1.82
CA GLY A 39 -9.66 4.27 -0.94
C GLY A 39 -9.51 2.76 -1.04
N LEU A 40 -8.37 2.25 -1.53
CA LEU A 40 -8.15 0.80 -1.70
C LEU A 40 -8.36 -0.01 -0.41
N TYR A 41 -7.88 0.50 0.72
CA TYR A 41 -7.99 -0.18 2.03
C TYR A 41 -9.25 0.21 2.81
N ASN A 42 -10.12 1.05 2.26
CA ASN A 42 -11.29 1.60 2.96
C ASN A 42 -12.51 0.65 2.90
N TYR A 43 -12.30 -0.62 3.22
CA TYR A 43 -13.32 -1.68 3.22
C TYR A 43 -13.27 -2.48 4.52
N LEU A 44 -14.42 -3.00 4.96
CA LEU A 44 -14.48 -3.87 6.14
C LEU A 44 -13.58 -5.10 5.96
N ASP A 45 -13.71 -5.76 4.81
CA ASP A 45 -12.76 -6.76 4.36
C ASP A 45 -11.81 -6.12 3.34
N HIS A 46 -10.61 -5.76 3.79
CA HIS A 46 -9.54 -5.26 2.94
C HIS A 46 -8.40 -6.28 2.84
N SER A 47 -8.70 -7.57 2.99
CA SER A 47 -7.74 -8.64 2.74
C SER A 47 -7.24 -8.60 1.30
N ARG A 48 -6.03 -9.13 1.07
CA ARG A 48 -5.42 -9.21 -0.26
C ARG A 48 -6.36 -9.82 -1.29
N GLU A 49 -6.97 -10.96 -0.95
CA GLU A 49 -7.88 -11.69 -1.84
C GLU A 49 -9.12 -10.85 -2.20
N ALA A 50 -9.76 -10.23 -1.21
CA ALA A 50 -10.93 -9.38 -1.45
C ALA A 50 -10.59 -8.17 -2.34
N LEU A 51 -9.46 -7.51 -2.09
CA LEU A 51 -9.04 -6.35 -2.86
C LEU A 51 -8.58 -6.72 -4.27
N GLU A 52 -7.87 -7.84 -4.44
CA GLU A 52 -7.48 -8.35 -5.75
C GLU A 52 -8.72 -8.67 -6.60
N GLY A 53 -9.71 -9.36 -6.03
CA GLY A 53 -10.98 -9.64 -6.72
C GLY A 53 -11.74 -8.37 -7.10
N LEU A 54 -11.79 -7.37 -6.21
CA LEU A 54 -12.40 -6.07 -6.49
C LEU A 54 -11.70 -5.32 -7.64
N LEU A 55 -10.36 -5.25 -7.61
CA LEU A 55 -9.55 -4.59 -8.63
C LEU A 55 -9.72 -5.28 -9.98
N GLU A 56 -9.71 -6.62 -10.02
CA GLU A 56 -9.95 -7.39 -11.24
C GLU A 56 -11.35 -7.13 -11.79
N ALA A 57 -12.39 -7.22 -10.95
CA ALA A 57 -13.77 -6.98 -11.38
C ALA A 57 -13.95 -5.59 -11.98
N ARG A 58 -13.40 -4.55 -11.34
CA ARG A 58 -13.42 -3.16 -11.86
C ARG A 58 -12.69 -3.04 -13.19
N THR A 59 -11.51 -3.64 -13.30
CA THR A 59 -10.69 -3.57 -14.52
C THR A 59 -11.41 -4.23 -15.70
N LEU A 60 -11.97 -5.42 -15.49
CA LEU A 60 -12.72 -6.15 -16.52
C LEU A 60 -14.04 -5.46 -16.87
N LEU A 61 -14.72 -4.87 -15.89
CA LEU A 61 -15.94 -4.12 -16.12
C LEU A 61 -15.65 -2.87 -16.96
N PHE A 62 -14.60 -2.12 -16.64
CA PHE A 62 -14.21 -0.90 -17.33
C PHE A 62 -13.98 -1.12 -18.82
N GLN A 63 -13.36 -2.24 -19.18
CA GLN A 63 -13.10 -2.62 -20.58
C GLN A 63 -14.37 -2.83 -21.43
N ARG A 64 -15.54 -2.99 -20.80
CA ARG A 64 -16.81 -3.19 -21.51
C ARG A 64 -17.48 -1.89 -21.92
N TYR A 65 -17.05 -0.75 -21.37
CA TYR A 65 -17.67 0.55 -21.63
C TYR A 65 -16.84 1.38 -22.61
N PRO A 66 -17.49 2.16 -23.49
CA PRO A 66 -16.80 3.11 -24.33
C PRO A 66 -16.22 4.25 -23.49
N LEU A 67 -15.04 4.75 -23.88
CA LEU A 67 -14.39 5.93 -23.28
C LEU A 67 -15.08 7.23 -23.72
N THR A 68 -16.36 7.34 -23.38
CA THR A 68 -17.22 8.50 -23.60
C THR A 68 -17.79 8.93 -22.25
N PRO A 69 -18.17 10.21 -22.06
CA PRO A 69 -18.78 10.65 -20.81
C PRO A 69 -19.94 9.76 -20.35
N GLU A 70 -20.83 9.37 -21.26
CA GLU A 70 -21.99 8.52 -20.99
C GLU A 70 -21.58 7.10 -20.63
N GLY A 71 -20.63 6.52 -21.36
CA GLY A 71 -20.11 5.18 -21.09
C GLY A 71 -19.39 5.09 -19.74
N LEU A 72 -18.59 6.09 -19.40
CA LEU A 72 -17.86 6.16 -18.14
C LEU A 72 -18.79 6.46 -16.95
N ALA A 73 -19.84 7.24 -17.14
CA ALA A 73 -20.89 7.43 -16.15
C ALA A 73 -21.65 6.12 -15.88
N ALA A 74 -21.98 5.36 -16.93
CA ALA A 74 -22.60 4.06 -16.81
C ALA A 74 -21.68 3.03 -16.10
N TYR A 75 -20.39 3.00 -16.46
CA TYR A 75 -19.39 2.23 -15.72
C TYR A 75 -19.38 2.59 -14.24
N LYS A 76 -19.31 3.89 -13.92
CA LYS A 76 -19.22 4.37 -12.53
C LYS A 76 -20.39 3.87 -11.70
N GLU A 77 -21.59 3.94 -12.26
CA GLU A 77 -22.80 3.46 -11.59
C GLU A 77 -22.77 1.95 -11.35
N GLU A 78 -22.38 1.15 -12.34
CA GLU A 78 -22.28 -0.31 -12.17
C GLU A 78 -21.15 -0.70 -11.20
N ALA A 79 -20.00 -0.01 -11.28
CA ALA A 79 -18.83 -0.25 -10.42
C ALA A 79 -19.08 0.09 -8.94
N ARG A 80 -20.04 0.98 -8.63
CA ARG A 80 -20.51 1.20 -7.24
C ARG A 80 -21.14 -0.05 -6.65
N GLY A 81 -21.81 -0.86 -7.47
CA GLY A 81 -22.37 -2.15 -7.07
C GLY A 81 -21.32 -3.18 -6.64
N LEU A 82 -20.05 -2.96 -6.99
CA LEU A 82 -18.93 -3.81 -6.57
C LEU A 82 -18.44 -3.52 -5.15
N HIS A 83 -18.91 -2.45 -4.50
CA HIS A 83 -18.56 -2.20 -3.10
C HIS A 83 -19.20 -3.27 -2.19
N HIS A 84 -18.37 -4.10 -1.54
CA HIS A 84 -18.82 -5.20 -0.70
C HIS A 84 -19.10 -4.82 0.77
N SER A 85 -18.93 -3.55 1.14
CA SER A 85 -19.25 -3.04 2.47
C SER A 85 -19.54 -1.53 2.46
N PRO A 86 -20.09 -0.96 3.55
CA PRO A 86 -19.91 0.47 3.83
C PRO A 86 -18.42 0.82 3.97
N PRO A 87 -18.02 2.09 3.75
CA PRO A 87 -16.64 2.52 4.00
C PRO A 87 -16.31 2.45 5.50
N LEU A 88 -15.04 2.20 5.83
CA LEU A 88 -14.55 2.39 7.19
C LEU A 88 -14.54 3.89 7.54
N CYS A 89 -14.09 4.71 6.59
CA CYS A 89 -13.87 6.15 6.69
C CYS A 89 -14.70 6.89 5.63
N ASN A 90 -15.57 7.82 6.03
CA ASN A 90 -16.43 8.55 5.10
C ASN A 90 -15.69 9.68 4.36
N GLU A 91 -14.56 10.13 4.89
CA GLU A 91 -13.72 11.21 4.40
C GLU A 91 -12.83 10.77 3.23
N ILE A 92 -12.59 9.47 3.08
CA ILE A 92 -11.82 8.90 1.98
C ILE A 92 -12.80 8.24 1.00
N ALA A 93 -13.00 8.87 -0.15
CA ALA A 93 -13.80 8.26 -1.21
C ALA A 93 -13.20 6.93 -1.67
N ARG A 94 -14.05 5.99 -2.05
CA ARG A 94 -13.63 4.70 -2.63
C ARG A 94 -13.75 4.81 -4.14
N CYS A 95 -12.69 5.27 -4.78
CA CYS A 95 -12.71 5.55 -6.22
C CYS A 95 -13.07 4.29 -7.01
N GLU A 96 -14.15 4.37 -7.79
CA GLU A 96 -14.64 3.28 -8.63
C GLU A 96 -13.71 3.00 -9.81
N PHE A 97 -12.87 3.97 -10.16
CA PHE A 97 -11.89 3.89 -11.25
C PHE A 97 -10.51 3.39 -10.81
N LEU A 98 -10.37 2.90 -9.57
CA LEU A 98 -9.14 2.23 -9.14
C LEU A 98 -9.19 0.76 -9.60
N GLY A 99 -8.23 0.36 -10.43
CA GLY A 99 -8.09 -1.00 -10.97
C GLY A 99 -6.64 -1.35 -11.30
N PHE A 100 -6.41 -2.48 -11.95
CA PHE A 100 -5.10 -2.85 -12.48
C PHE A 100 -4.77 -2.04 -13.74
N VAL A 101 -3.53 -1.55 -13.83
CA VAL A 101 -3.06 -0.66 -14.91
C VAL A 101 -1.94 -1.28 -15.76
N ASP A 102 -1.73 -2.59 -15.61
CA ASP A 102 -0.88 -3.40 -16.46
C ASP A 102 -1.44 -4.82 -16.58
N ASP A 103 -1.06 -5.50 -17.66
CA ASP A 103 -1.56 -6.84 -18.00
C ASP A 103 -1.11 -7.91 -17.00
N GLU A 104 0.05 -7.71 -16.36
CA GLU A 104 0.62 -8.62 -15.38
C GLU A 104 0.01 -8.44 -13.98
N ARG A 105 -0.94 -7.50 -13.82
CA ARG A 105 -1.63 -7.15 -12.57
C ARG A 105 -0.68 -6.80 -11.42
N ARG A 106 0.49 -6.23 -11.76
CA ARG A 106 1.52 -5.86 -10.79
C ARG A 106 1.24 -4.50 -10.14
N ARG A 107 0.58 -3.61 -10.87
CA ARG A 107 0.28 -2.25 -10.43
C ARG A 107 -1.21 -1.98 -10.49
N VAL A 108 -1.68 -1.32 -9.44
CA VAL A 108 -2.97 -0.67 -9.35
C VAL A 108 -2.86 0.82 -9.68
N GLY A 109 -3.93 1.43 -10.17
CA GLY A 109 -3.93 2.84 -10.51
C GLY A 109 -5.27 3.29 -11.09
N CYS A 110 -5.30 4.55 -11.54
CA CYS A 110 -6.52 5.14 -12.08
C CYS A 110 -6.75 4.67 -13.53
N LEU A 111 -7.88 4.00 -13.78
CA LEU A 111 -8.31 3.55 -15.11
C LEU A 111 -8.65 4.72 -16.06
N LEU A 112 -8.84 5.92 -15.51
CA LEU A 112 -9.07 7.17 -16.25
C LEU A 112 -7.77 7.95 -16.55
N HIS A 113 -6.61 7.45 -16.11
CA HIS A 113 -5.37 8.22 -16.17
C HIS A 113 -4.94 8.45 -17.63
N PRO A 114 -4.48 9.67 -18.01
CA PRO A 114 -4.02 9.97 -19.37
C PRO A 114 -2.86 9.10 -19.84
N ALA A 115 -2.11 8.49 -18.91
CA ALA A 115 -1.04 7.55 -19.25
C ALA A 115 -1.55 6.26 -19.92
N LEU A 116 -2.82 5.92 -19.78
CA LEU A 116 -3.42 4.73 -20.39
C LEU A 116 -4.04 5.02 -21.76
N HIS A 117 -4.65 6.20 -21.92
CA HIS A 117 -5.50 6.50 -23.07
C HIS A 117 -5.08 7.74 -23.88
N GLY A 118 -4.11 8.52 -23.38
CA GLY A 118 -3.67 9.80 -23.99
C GLY A 118 -4.56 11.00 -23.65
N GLU A 119 -5.73 10.78 -23.07
CA GLU A 119 -6.68 11.83 -22.65
C GLU A 119 -6.90 11.79 -21.14
N ASP A 120 -6.99 12.97 -20.51
CA ASP A 120 -7.21 13.08 -19.07
C ASP A 120 -8.70 13.03 -18.71
N LEU A 121 -9.16 11.82 -18.39
CA LEU A 121 -10.56 11.53 -18.07
C LEU A 121 -10.86 11.62 -16.57
N ARG A 122 -9.89 12.04 -15.73
CA ARG A 122 -9.98 12.00 -14.25
C ARG A 122 -11.03 12.91 -13.65
N GLU A 123 -11.61 13.80 -14.45
CA GLU A 123 -12.73 14.66 -14.04
C GLU A 123 -13.95 13.85 -13.57
N LEU A 124 -14.12 12.61 -14.08
CA LEU A 124 -15.22 11.73 -13.67
C LEU A 124 -14.95 10.98 -12.35
N SER A 125 -13.73 11.04 -11.83
CA SER A 125 -13.39 10.45 -10.53
C SER A 125 -14.14 11.19 -9.40
N PRO A 126 -14.29 10.58 -8.22
CA PRO A 126 -14.87 11.28 -7.06
C PRO A 126 -14.10 12.52 -6.60
N TYR A 127 -12.83 12.65 -7.01
CA TYR A 127 -11.94 13.73 -6.59
C TYR A 127 -11.83 14.85 -7.63
N GLY A 128 -12.16 14.59 -8.89
CA GLY A 128 -11.91 15.51 -10.01
C GLY A 128 -10.45 15.53 -10.49
N ARG A 129 -10.20 16.18 -11.63
CA ARG A 129 -8.88 16.17 -12.27
C ARG A 129 -7.81 16.83 -11.40
N ASP A 130 -8.08 18.04 -10.91
CA ASP A 130 -7.06 18.89 -10.26
C ASP A 130 -6.58 18.28 -8.95
N LEU A 131 -7.50 17.83 -8.09
CA LEU A 131 -7.15 17.17 -6.84
C LEU A 131 -6.37 15.87 -7.11
N CYS A 132 -6.78 15.06 -8.09
CA CYS A 132 -6.03 13.87 -8.47
C CYS A 132 -4.62 14.17 -9.00
N ALA A 133 -4.41 15.30 -9.67
CA ALA A 133 -3.12 15.66 -10.25
C ALA A 133 -2.14 16.21 -9.22
N GLU A 134 -2.62 16.93 -8.21
CA GLU A 134 -1.79 17.65 -7.26
C GLU A 134 -1.67 16.96 -5.89
N HIS A 135 -2.44 15.90 -5.64
CA HIS A 135 -2.45 15.24 -4.34
C HIS A 135 -1.10 14.59 -3.98
N LEU A 136 -0.52 15.07 -2.88
CA LEU A 136 0.60 14.45 -2.20
C LEU A 136 0.13 13.91 -0.85
N CYS A 137 0.25 12.60 -0.65
CA CYS A 137 -0.17 11.96 0.58
C CYS A 137 0.73 12.35 1.77
N PRO A 138 0.29 12.12 3.03
CA PRO A 138 1.11 12.39 4.21
C PRO A 138 2.52 11.76 4.14
N SER A 139 2.66 10.58 3.53
CA SER A 139 3.97 9.95 3.34
C SER A 139 4.92 10.75 2.45
N HIS A 140 4.42 11.51 1.49
CA HIS A 140 5.25 12.44 0.72
C HIS A 140 5.80 13.58 1.56
N GLN A 141 5.04 14.02 2.57
CA GLN A 141 5.36 15.18 3.40
C GLN A 141 6.21 14.81 4.60
N TYR A 142 5.94 13.66 5.22
CA TYR A 142 6.49 13.31 6.52
C TYR A 142 7.53 12.20 6.48
N LEU A 143 7.62 11.37 5.42
CA LEU A 143 8.74 10.45 5.28
C LEU A 143 9.89 11.13 4.54
N THR A 144 11.11 10.89 5.00
CA THR A 144 12.32 11.29 4.29
C THR A 144 12.42 10.56 2.95
N GLU A 145 13.21 11.09 2.02
CA GLU A 145 13.51 10.40 0.76
C GLU A 145 14.16 9.02 1.00
N GLY A 146 15.05 8.91 1.99
CA GLY A 146 15.71 7.66 2.35
C GLY A 146 14.73 6.58 2.81
N GLU A 147 13.82 6.92 3.72
CA GLU A 147 12.78 6.00 4.21
C GLU A 147 11.87 5.52 3.07
N ARG A 148 11.42 6.45 2.22
CA ARG A 148 10.56 6.13 1.09
C ARG A 148 11.24 5.20 0.09
N ARG A 149 12.49 5.48 -0.28
CA ARG A 149 13.30 4.63 -1.16
C ARG A 149 13.60 3.28 -0.56
N LEU A 150 13.82 3.21 0.74
CA LEU A 150 14.07 1.95 1.44
C LEU A 150 12.84 1.05 1.36
N VAL A 151 11.65 1.57 1.72
CA VAL A 151 10.39 0.80 1.62
C VAL A 151 10.12 0.36 0.18
N ALA A 152 10.29 1.26 -0.80
CA ALA A 152 10.11 0.93 -2.21
C ALA A 152 11.12 -0.11 -2.73
N ALA A 153 12.32 -0.20 -2.17
CA ALA A 153 13.32 -1.19 -2.59
C ALA A 153 13.19 -2.55 -1.86
N VAL A 154 12.50 -2.57 -0.72
CA VAL A 154 12.25 -3.77 0.09
C VAL A 154 11.04 -4.56 -0.41
N LEU A 155 9.93 -3.85 -0.69
CA LEU A 155 8.65 -4.46 -1.05
C LEU A 155 8.47 -4.51 -2.57
N ASP A 156 7.85 -5.57 -3.08
CA ASP A 156 7.78 -5.84 -4.52
C ASP A 156 6.34 -6.03 -5.04
N ASP A 157 5.31 -5.89 -4.20
CA ASP A 157 3.89 -5.99 -4.57
C ASP A 157 3.08 -4.77 -4.14
N TRP A 158 2.01 -4.47 -4.89
CA TRP A 158 1.15 -3.29 -4.67
C TRP A 158 0.48 -3.27 -3.29
N TYR A 159 0.08 -4.44 -2.78
CA TYR A 159 -0.73 -4.54 -1.56
C TYR A 159 0.11 -4.21 -0.34
N LEU A 160 1.21 -4.95 -0.13
CA LEU A 160 2.02 -4.73 1.06
C LEU A 160 2.75 -3.39 0.98
N TYR A 161 3.23 -3.00 -0.22
CA TYR A 161 3.80 -1.69 -0.44
C TYR A 161 2.83 -0.57 -0.04
N GLY A 162 1.58 -0.63 -0.52
CA GLY A 162 0.60 0.39 -0.21
C GLY A 162 0.25 0.45 1.28
N LEU A 163 0.09 -0.70 1.95
CA LEU A 163 -0.17 -0.74 3.40
C LEU A 163 0.97 -0.13 4.22
N VAL A 164 2.22 -0.43 3.84
CA VAL A 164 3.41 -0.02 4.60
C VAL A 164 3.77 1.43 4.31
N ILE A 165 3.81 1.85 3.05
CA ILE A 165 4.28 3.20 2.69
C ILE A 165 3.35 4.28 3.24
N THR A 166 2.06 3.99 3.47
CA THR A 166 1.11 4.93 4.06
C THR A 166 1.08 4.93 5.58
N ASP A 167 1.77 3.99 6.23
CA ASP A 167 1.82 3.88 7.68
C ASP A 167 3.08 4.57 8.23
N LEU A 168 2.96 5.88 8.48
CA LEU A 168 4.07 6.74 8.90
C LEU A 168 4.78 6.22 10.15
N ASP A 169 3.99 5.82 11.15
CA ASP A 169 4.51 5.34 12.43
C ASP A 169 5.21 4.00 12.25
N LEU A 170 4.63 3.06 11.47
CA LEU A 170 5.29 1.79 11.17
C LEU A 170 6.67 2.00 10.55
N VAL A 171 6.76 2.85 9.53
CA VAL A 171 8.02 3.08 8.81
C VAL A 171 9.02 3.82 9.70
N ARG A 172 8.64 4.96 10.27
CA ARG A 172 9.57 5.82 11.01
C ARG A 172 10.04 5.18 12.30
N GLU A 173 9.12 4.64 13.10
CA GLU A 173 9.48 4.11 14.42
C GLU A 173 10.27 2.81 14.29
N SER A 174 9.92 1.93 13.34
CA SER A 174 10.72 0.70 13.15
C SER A 174 12.14 1.00 12.66
N LEU A 175 12.31 1.91 11.71
CA LEU A 175 13.63 2.29 11.19
C LEU A 175 14.46 3.05 12.22
N LYS A 176 13.82 3.93 13.02
CA LYS A 176 14.47 4.58 14.15
C LYS A 176 14.93 3.57 15.19
N LEU A 177 14.06 2.62 15.55
CA LEU A 177 14.41 1.56 16.49
C LEU A 177 15.62 0.77 15.98
N VAL A 178 15.67 0.40 14.70
CA VAL A 178 16.86 -0.26 14.12
C VAL A 178 18.08 0.67 14.19
N ALA A 179 17.93 1.93 13.78
CA ALA A 179 19.00 2.92 13.76
C ALA A 179 19.65 3.15 15.13
N ASP A 180 18.84 3.20 16.19
CA ASP A 180 19.30 3.38 17.57
C ASP A 180 20.21 2.22 18.02
N ARG A 181 20.03 1.00 17.48
CA ARG A 181 20.91 -0.15 17.78
C ARG A 181 22.13 -0.22 16.87
N VAL A 182 21.99 0.09 15.58
CA VAL A 182 23.08 -0.06 14.60
C VAL A 182 23.94 1.20 14.47
N GLY A 183 23.53 2.31 15.09
CA GLY A 183 24.26 3.58 15.13
C GLY A 183 24.11 4.47 13.89
N CYS A 184 23.26 4.10 12.93
CA CYS A 184 22.98 4.90 11.74
C CYS A 184 21.60 4.58 11.14
N MET A 185 21.00 5.53 10.42
CA MET A 185 19.73 5.29 9.73
C MET A 185 19.95 4.33 8.55
N PRO A 186 19.19 3.21 8.48
CA PRO A 186 19.26 2.31 7.34
C PRO A 186 18.91 3.02 6.03
N SER A 187 19.66 2.69 4.98
CA SER A 187 19.56 3.28 3.65
C SER A 187 19.32 2.20 2.59
N PRO A 188 18.85 2.57 1.38
CA PRO A 188 18.70 1.60 0.28
C PRO A 188 19.99 0.85 -0.06
N GLU A 189 21.15 1.46 0.19
CA GLU A 189 22.46 0.84 -0.05
C GLU A 189 22.74 -0.36 0.86
N ASP A 190 22.16 -0.37 2.06
CA ASP A 190 22.31 -1.46 3.03
C ASP A 190 21.57 -2.72 2.58
N LEU A 191 20.60 -2.60 1.68
CA LEU A 191 19.86 -3.74 1.11
C LEU A 191 20.74 -4.67 0.27
N ARG A 192 21.97 -4.26 -0.07
CA ARG A 192 23.01 -5.16 -0.60
C ARG A 192 23.30 -6.32 0.36
N ARG A 193 23.07 -6.13 1.67
CA ARG A 193 23.02 -7.21 2.67
C ARG A 193 21.70 -7.95 2.50
N GLY A 194 21.73 -9.05 1.74
CA GLY A 194 20.53 -9.84 1.45
C GLY A 194 19.78 -10.32 2.71
N ALA A 195 20.50 -10.61 3.79
CA ALA A 195 19.89 -10.96 5.09
C ALA A 195 19.06 -9.79 5.66
N PHE A 196 19.61 -8.57 5.66
CA PHE A 196 18.91 -7.37 6.10
C PHE A 196 17.66 -7.10 5.25
N LYS A 197 17.78 -7.15 3.91
CA LYS A 197 16.61 -6.97 3.02
C LYS A 197 15.50 -7.97 3.36
N ARG A 198 15.84 -9.25 3.53
CA ARG A 198 14.87 -10.30 3.89
C ARG A 198 14.24 -10.04 5.26
N ALA A 199 15.04 -9.78 6.28
CA ALA A 199 14.53 -9.54 7.64
C ALA A 199 13.58 -8.32 7.68
N LEU A 200 13.91 -7.24 6.96
CA LEU A 200 13.07 -6.05 6.89
C LEU A 200 11.78 -6.31 6.08
N ALA A 201 11.84 -7.07 4.98
CA ALA A 201 10.66 -7.50 4.25
C ALA A 201 9.71 -8.36 5.12
N GLU A 202 10.26 -9.31 5.87
CA GLU A 202 9.45 -10.11 6.79
C GLU A 202 8.96 -9.33 8.02
N PHE A 203 9.59 -8.21 8.39
CA PHE A 203 9.04 -7.30 9.38
C PHE A 203 7.83 -6.56 8.82
N PHE A 204 7.94 -6.02 7.61
CA PHE A 204 6.83 -5.34 6.95
C PHE A 204 5.66 -6.28 6.64
N SER A 205 5.92 -7.56 6.34
CA SER A 205 4.86 -8.57 6.13
C SER A 205 3.98 -8.82 7.35
N LEU A 206 4.36 -8.33 8.54
CA LEU A 206 3.51 -8.33 9.72
C LEU A 206 2.23 -7.50 9.49
N LYS A 207 2.23 -6.50 8.61
CA LYS A 207 1.00 -5.78 8.25
C LYS A 207 -0.09 -6.67 7.67
N GLU A 208 0.28 -7.82 7.10
CA GLU A 208 -0.65 -8.82 6.61
C GLU A 208 -0.83 -9.95 7.64
N HIS A 209 0.25 -10.48 8.19
CA HIS A 209 0.25 -11.73 8.97
C HIS A 209 0.34 -11.54 10.50
N TRP A 210 -0.08 -10.40 11.04
CA TRP A 210 0.01 -10.13 12.48
C TRP A 210 -0.84 -11.12 13.30
N PRO A 211 -0.25 -11.93 14.20
CA PRO A 211 -0.99 -12.95 14.94
C PRO A 211 -1.83 -12.39 16.10
N PHE A 212 -1.54 -11.16 16.54
CA PHE A 212 -2.24 -10.50 17.64
C PHE A 212 -3.26 -9.47 17.16
N ARG A 213 -3.76 -9.62 15.93
CA ARG A 213 -4.65 -8.65 15.30
C ARG A 213 -6.00 -8.56 16.01
N ASP A 214 -6.42 -7.33 16.25
CA ASP A 214 -7.76 -6.99 16.72
C ASP A 214 -8.80 -7.30 15.64
N ARG A 215 -9.96 -7.80 16.06
CA ARG A 215 -11.07 -8.13 15.15
C ARG A 215 -11.98 -6.94 14.85
N ARG A 216 -11.78 -5.80 15.53
CA ARG A 216 -12.54 -4.58 15.27
C ARG A 216 -12.20 -3.99 13.88
N PRO A 217 -13.16 -3.37 13.19
CA PRO A 217 -12.90 -2.70 11.92
C PRO A 217 -11.87 -1.58 12.09
N ARG A 218 -10.79 -1.64 11.31
CA ARG A 218 -9.66 -0.70 11.37
C ARG A 218 -9.20 -0.26 9.99
N LEU A 219 -8.66 0.96 9.95
CA LEU A 219 -7.96 1.54 8.81
C LEU A 219 -6.60 2.01 9.34
N GLY A 220 -5.64 1.08 9.40
CA GLY A 220 -4.39 1.29 10.11
C GLY A 220 -4.63 1.46 11.61
N LYS A 221 -3.98 2.45 12.24
CA LYS A 221 -4.06 2.66 13.70
C LYS A 221 -5.43 3.12 14.23
N TYR A 222 -6.35 3.50 13.34
CA TYR A 222 -7.68 3.98 13.71
C TYR A 222 -8.69 2.84 13.72
N TRP A 223 -9.48 2.75 14.79
CA TRP A 223 -10.67 1.90 14.81
C TRP A 223 -11.94 2.75 14.78
N PHE A 224 -13.02 2.13 14.32
CA PHE A 224 -14.27 2.81 14.01
C PHE A 224 -15.41 2.29 14.88
N SER A 225 -16.15 3.21 15.50
CA SER A 225 -17.39 2.89 16.20
C SER A 225 -18.41 3.98 16.03
N ARG A 226 -19.62 3.62 15.58
CA ARG A 226 -20.77 4.54 15.42
C ARG A 226 -20.45 5.78 14.59
N GLY A 227 -19.56 5.66 13.59
CA GLY A 227 -19.17 6.76 12.72
C GLY A 227 -18.08 7.69 13.28
N GLU A 228 -17.46 7.35 14.42
CA GLU A 228 -16.37 8.12 15.01
C GLU A 228 -15.02 7.40 14.87
N TYR A 229 -13.97 8.19 14.59
CA TYR A 229 -12.57 7.77 14.64
C TYR A 229 -12.07 7.75 16.07
N ARG A 230 -11.42 6.66 16.47
CA ARG A 230 -10.86 6.54 17.81
C ARG A 230 -9.44 5.97 17.78
N LEU A 231 -8.70 6.34 18.82
CA LEU A 231 -7.39 5.80 19.13
C LEU A 231 -7.52 4.96 20.40
N ASP A 232 -6.86 3.80 20.44
CA ASP A 232 -6.89 2.94 21.63
C ASP A 232 -5.90 3.38 22.72
N HIS A 233 -4.86 4.14 22.36
CA HIS A 233 -3.77 4.46 23.28
C HIS A 233 -3.12 5.81 22.95
N PRO A 234 -2.69 6.60 23.96
CA PRO A 234 -1.82 7.76 23.76
C PRO A 234 -0.43 7.33 23.25
N PHE A 235 0.15 8.08 22.32
CA PHE A 235 1.38 7.68 21.61
C PHE A 235 2.67 8.14 22.29
N ASP A 236 2.89 7.70 23.52
CA ASP A 236 4.02 8.15 24.34
C ASP A 236 5.33 7.37 24.04
N ASP A 237 5.24 6.14 23.52
CA ASP A 237 6.38 5.26 23.18
C ASP A 237 6.35 4.81 21.70
N PRO A 238 7.49 4.81 20.97
CA PRO A 238 7.63 4.16 19.67
C PRO A 238 7.00 2.77 19.56
N TRP A 239 7.08 1.96 20.60
CA TRP A 239 6.52 0.61 20.56
C TRP A 239 4.99 0.58 20.54
N ASP A 240 4.34 1.46 21.30
CA ASP A 240 2.88 1.58 21.31
C ASP A 240 2.37 1.99 19.92
N ARG A 241 3.10 2.91 19.26
CA ARG A 241 2.80 3.32 17.88
C ARG A 241 2.86 2.13 16.92
N LEU A 242 3.90 1.31 17.01
CA LEU A 242 4.02 0.10 16.18
C LEU A 242 2.91 -0.92 16.47
N LEU A 243 2.56 -1.15 17.73
CA LEU A 243 1.47 -2.05 18.10
C LEU A 243 0.13 -1.55 17.54
N CYS A 244 -0.12 -0.24 17.58
CA CYS A 244 -1.30 0.37 16.95
C CYS A 244 -1.27 0.24 15.42
N SER A 245 -0.14 0.50 14.77
CA SER A 245 0.03 0.33 13.31
C SER A 245 -0.21 -1.12 12.85
N LEU A 246 0.17 -2.09 13.68
CA LEU A 246 -0.10 -3.52 13.45
C LEU A 246 -1.50 -3.95 13.87
N GLU A 247 -2.35 -3.01 14.30
CA GLU A 247 -3.75 -3.28 14.66
C GLU A 247 -3.87 -4.30 15.81
N THR A 248 -2.99 -4.20 16.79
CA THR A 248 -2.89 -5.17 17.89
C THR A 248 -4.08 -5.07 18.85
N ASP A 249 -4.67 -6.21 19.19
CA ASP A 249 -5.67 -6.35 20.25
C ASP A 249 -5.10 -5.89 21.61
N PRO A 250 -5.65 -4.84 22.26
CA PRO A 250 -5.22 -4.34 23.57
C PRO A 250 -5.00 -5.41 24.64
N SER A 251 -5.80 -6.48 24.64
CA SER A 251 -5.68 -7.56 25.62
C SER A 251 -4.41 -8.40 25.44
N GLN A 252 -3.77 -8.34 24.26
CA GLN A 252 -2.59 -9.12 23.89
C GLN A 252 -1.30 -8.29 23.84
N TRP A 253 -1.34 -7.01 24.21
CA TRP A 253 -0.20 -6.08 24.06
C TRP A 253 1.09 -6.58 24.71
N GLY A 254 1.05 -7.18 25.90
CA GLY A 254 2.25 -7.70 26.54
C GLY A 254 2.95 -8.81 25.74
N GLN A 255 2.19 -9.75 25.18
CA GLN A 255 2.73 -10.83 24.34
C GLN A 255 3.19 -10.31 22.98
N ALA A 256 2.38 -9.42 22.39
CA ALA A 256 2.65 -8.76 21.13
C ALA A 256 3.93 -7.91 21.16
N MET A 257 4.16 -7.19 22.26
CA MET A 257 5.37 -6.40 22.50
C MET A 257 6.63 -7.27 22.45
N GLY A 258 6.67 -8.36 23.22
CA GLY A 258 7.81 -9.28 23.22
C GLY A 258 8.04 -9.92 21.86
N PHE A 259 6.98 -10.22 21.11
CA PHE A 259 7.11 -10.70 19.74
C PHE A 259 7.71 -9.63 18.82
N LEU A 260 7.19 -8.41 18.86
CA LEU A 260 7.63 -7.29 18.04
C LEU A 260 9.10 -6.94 18.29
N GLN A 261 9.52 -6.92 19.56
CA GLN A 261 10.92 -6.69 19.95
C GLN A 261 11.86 -7.71 19.32
N ARG A 262 11.52 -9.00 19.37
CA ARG A 262 12.30 -10.06 18.71
C ARG A 262 12.38 -9.89 17.19
N ARG A 263 11.32 -9.37 16.55
CA ARG A 263 11.34 -9.07 15.10
C ARG A 263 12.29 -7.92 14.79
N ILE A 264 12.30 -6.86 15.60
CA ILE A 264 13.27 -5.75 15.47
C ILE A 264 14.70 -6.24 15.73
N GLU A 265 14.94 -7.05 16.77
CA GLU A 265 16.25 -7.64 17.06
C GLU A 265 16.78 -8.47 15.89
N ARG A 266 15.91 -9.26 15.24
CA ARG A 266 16.29 -10.01 14.03
C ARG A 266 16.69 -9.10 12.88
N VAL A 267 15.98 -7.98 12.67
CA VAL A 267 16.36 -6.98 11.65
C VAL A 267 17.73 -6.36 11.97
N VAL A 268 17.98 -6.03 13.24
CA VAL A 268 19.27 -5.50 13.72
C VAL A 268 20.39 -6.52 13.53
N GLY A 269 20.23 -7.77 13.96
CA GLY A 269 21.24 -8.82 13.79
C GLY A 269 21.54 -9.11 12.32
N ALA A 270 20.50 -9.13 11.46
CA ALA A 270 20.67 -9.27 10.02
C ALA A 270 21.37 -8.05 9.38
N TYR A 271 21.21 -6.85 9.95
CA TYR A 271 21.96 -5.67 9.54
C TYR A 271 23.44 -5.80 9.95
N LEU A 272 23.72 -6.16 11.20
CA LEU A 272 25.08 -6.27 11.75
C LEU A 272 25.88 -7.47 11.22
N GLY A 273 25.24 -8.39 10.50
CA GLY A 273 25.88 -9.59 9.96
C GLY A 273 26.03 -10.72 11.01
N GLU A 274 25.21 -10.69 12.06
CA GLU A 274 25.24 -11.66 13.15
C GLU A 274 24.50 -12.98 12.80
N ASP A 275 23.86 -13.04 11.62
CA ASP A 275 22.91 -14.11 11.21
C ASP A 275 23.41 -14.98 10.03
N ASP A 276 24.72 -15.04 9.76
CA ASP A 276 25.32 -15.96 8.76
C ASP A 276 25.54 -17.40 9.31
N GLY A 277 24.94 -17.73 10.48
CA GLY A 277 25.31 -18.88 11.29
C GLY A 277 24.29 -20.03 11.41
N LEU A 278 23.10 -19.97 10.83
CA LEU A 278 22.17 -21.11 10.86
C LEU A 278 22.37 -22.03 9.64
N ARG A 279 23.26 -23.02 9.82
CA ARG A 279 23.31 -24.21 8.96
C ARG A 279 21.91 -24.84 8.87
N PRO A 280 21.47 -25.31 7.69
CA PRO A 280 20.28 -26.14 7.61
C PRO A 280 20.50 -27.39 8.47
N LEU A 281 19.55 -27.65 9.37
CA LEU A 281 19.45 -28.96 10.03
C LEU A 281 19.27 -29.99 8.91
N GLY A 282 20.21 -30.92 8.82
CA GLY A 282 20.16 -32.06 7.91
C GLY A 282 19.09 -33.08 8.29
#